data_AF-A0A2L0UIH1-F1
#
_entry.id   AF-A0A2L0UIH1-F1
#
_cell.length_a   1.000
_cell.length_b   1.000
_cell.length_c   1.000
_cell.angle_alpha   90.00
_cell.angle_beta   90.00
_cell.angle_gamma   90.00
#
_symmetry.space_group_name_H-M   'P 1'
#
loop_
_entity.id
_entity.type
_entity.pdbx_description
1 polymer ?
#
loop_
_entity_poly.entity_id
_entity_poly.type
_entity_poly.pdbx_seq_one_letter_code
_entity_poly.pdbx_strand_id
1 'polypeptide(L)'
;MADEPGNQTPNTREVSETELRGMTVDELRKEAREEGLPGTSGMRKDELVDAVASARQDSTDGPSGAGGDRSRSEEEDTSAEVGAGPDGGRIRTGSETSKSLKYSQEITSPDEDPEREGRSLATTHHEVIKQWAESRDARPATVDGTEHGDHLGVLRFDFNEDTDKLRHVSWEEWFRTFDERRLNFIYQEQRKDGKQSNFFILESPDREDA
;
A
#
# COMPACT_ATOMS: atom_id res chain seq x y z
N MET A 1 -10.91 35.09 17.32
CA MET A 1 -9.84 34.29 17.95
C MET A 1 -10.49 33.63 19.15
N ALA A 2 -10.79 32.34 19.00
CA ALA A 2 -11.43 31.45 19.97
C ALA A 2 -11.06 30.05 19.44
N ASP A 3 -10.65 29.03 20.19
CA ASP A 3 -10.69 28.74 21.61
C ASP A 3 -9.52 27.79 21.93
N GLU A 4 -9.09 27.76 23.18
CA GLU A 4 -8.33 26.66 23.80
C GLU A 4 -9.35 25.65 24.39
N PRO A 5 -9.03 24.35 24.44
CA PRO A 5 -8.79 23.73 25.75
C PRO A 5 -7.64 22.71 25.66
N GLY A 6 -6.77 22.51 26.66
CA GLY A 6 -7.08 22.25 28.05
C GLY A 6 -7.01 20.74 28.31
N ASN A 7 -5.81 20.21 28.60
CA ASN A 7 -5.66 18.99 29.41
C ASN A 7 -4.26 18.94 30.05
N GLN A 8 -4.16 19.36 31.31
CA GLN A 8 -3.03 19.07 32.19
C GLN A 8 -3.55 18.07 33.23
N THR A 9 -3.03 16.85 33.23
CA THR A 9 -3.18 15.90 34.34
C THR A 9 -1.77 15.55 34.85
N PRO A 10 -1.51 15.53 36.18
CA PRO A 10 -0.15 15.62 36.70
C PRO A 10 0.40 14.26 37.20
N ASN A 11 1.69 14.02 36.95
CA ASN A 11 2.52 12.95 37.52
C ASN A 11 2.47 11.56 36.86
N THR A 12 2.71 11.49 35.56
CA THR A 12 3.62 10.45 35.06
C THR A 12 4.94 11.11 34.70
N ARG A 13 6.02 10.34 34.65
CA ARG A 13 7.34 10.82 34.26
C ARG A 13 7.31 11.04 32.74
N GLU A 14 6.58 12.08 32.32
CA GLU A 14 6.15 12.32 30.94
C GLU A 14 7.23 13.11 30.22
N VAL A 15 8.03 12.40 29.43
CA VAL A 15 8.66 13.03 28.28
C VAL A 15 7.49 13.48 27.40
N SER A 16 7.20 14.78 27.39
CA SER A 16 5.96 15.28 26.79
C SER A 16 6.03 15.12 25.27
N GLU A 17 4.91 14.87 24.60
CA GLU A 17 4.84 14.77 23.13
C GLU A 17 5.55 15.95 22.42
N THR A 18 5.57 17.11 23.07
CA THR A 18 6.32 18.31 22.65
C THR A 18 7.83 18.09 22.54
N GLU A 19 8.43 17.28 23.42
CA GLU A 19 9.85 16.91 23.35
C GLU A 19 10.13 15.96 22.19
N LEU A 20 9.23 14.98 21.96
CA LEU A 20 9.33 14.07 20.82
C LEU A 20 9.25 14.83 19.49
N ARG A 21 8.38 15.86 19.39
CA ARG A 21 8.32 16.75 18.21
C ARG A 21 9.62 17.53 18.00
N GLY A 22 10.42 17.76 19.05
CA GLY A 22 11.73 18.40 18.98
C GLY A 22 12.84 17.49 18.43
N MET A 23 12.69 16.16 18.54
CA MET A 23 13.70 15.18 18.14
C MET A 23 13.78 15.00 16.62
N THR A 24 14.91 14.47 16.14
CA THR A 24 15.09 14.12 14.73
C THR A 24 14.41 12.79 14.40
N VAL A 25 14.12 12.56 13.10
CA VAL A 25 13.48 11.32 12.63
C VAL A 25 14.30 10.08 13.00
N ASP A 26 15.62 10.17 12.92
CA ASP A 26 16.53 9.07 13.29
C ASP A 26 16.49 8.77 14.79
N GLU A 27 16.40 9.80 15.64
CA GLU A 27 16.23 9.64 17.09
C GLU A 27 14.88 9.02 17.42
N LEU A 28 13.80 9.48 16.79
CA LEU A 28 12.45 8.93 16.98
C LEU A 28 12.35 7.47 16.53
N ARG A 29 13.01 7.09 15.44
CA ARG A 29 13.11 5.70 14.98
C ARG A 29 13.91 4.83 15.94
N LYS A 30 14.98 5.37 16.53
CA LYS A 30 15.79 4.69 17.53
C LYS A 30 14.94 4.42 18.78
N GLU A 31 14.25 5.44 19.28
CA GLU A 31 13.34 5.33 20.43
C GLU A 31 12.20 4.33 20.14
N ALA A 32 11.58 4.38 18.97
CA ALA A 32 10.54 3.42 18.59
C ALA A 32 11.02 1.96 18.63
N ARG A 33 12.27 1.69 18.19
CA ARG A 33 12.85 0.35 18.29
C ARG A 33 13.15 -0.06 19.74
N GLU A 34 13.54 0.89 20.59
CA GLU A 34 13.77 0.65 22.02
C GLU A 34 12.45 0.33 22.74
N GLU A 35 11.34 0.93 22.33
CA GLU A 35 9.98 0.64 22.80
C GLU A 35 9.36 -0.61 22.14
N GLY A 36 10.09 -1.26 21.21
CA GLY A 36 9.67 -2.51 20.57
C GLY A 36 8.65 -2.36 19.43
N LEU A 37 8.51 -1.16 18.84
CA LEU A 37 7.64 -0.91 17.69
C LEU A 37 8.28 -1.39 16.37
N PRO A 38 7.72 -2.40 15.69
CA PRO A 38 8.15 -2.78 14.35
C PRO A 38 7.60 -1.80 13.29
N GLY A 39 8.27 -1.69 12.14
CA GLY A 39 7.75 -0.94 10.98
C GLY A 39 8.00 0.58 10.97
N THR A 40 8.78 1.12 11.90
CA THR A 40 9.00 2.58 12.01
C THR A 40 9.99 3.17 11.00
N SER A 41 10.63 2.34 10.19
CA SER A 41 11.64 2.78 9.21
C SER A 41 11.08 3.67 8.10
N GLY A 42 9.80 3.50 7.70
CA GLY A 42 9.14 4.27 6.64
C GLY A 42 8.27 5.44 7.10
N MET A 43 8.00 5.52 8.41
CA MET A 43 7.07 6.51 8.98
C MET A 43 7.62 7.94 8.87
N ARG A 44 6.70 8.90 8.63
CA ARG A 44 7.02 10.33 8.71
C ARG A 44 7.24 10.74 10.16
N LYS A 45 7.87 11.89 10.36
CA LYS A 45 8.21 12.40 11.70
C LYS A 45 7.00 12.44 12.63
N ASP A 46 5.86 12.93 12.13
CA ASP A 46 4.65 13.08 12.93
C ASP A 46 4.07 11.72 13.35
N GLU A 47 4.09 10.73 12.44
CA GLU A 47 3.66 9.36 12.72
C GLU A 47 4.58 8.65 13.72
N LEU A 48 5.89 8.91 13.64
CA LEU A 48 6.86 8.40 14.61
C LEU A 48 6.66 8.99 16.01
N VAL A 49 6.37 10.29 16.08
CA VAL A 49 6.08 10.97 17.35
C VAL A 49 4.83 10.37 17.98
N ASP A 50 3.77 10.17 17.21
CA ASP A 50 2.50 9.61 17.69
C ASP A 50 2.65 8.14 18.14
N ALA A 51 3.34 7.33 17.34
CA ALA A 51 3.57 5.92 17.66
C ALA A 51 4.40 5.74 18.94
N VAL A 52 5.47 6.52 19.11
CA VAL A 52 6.32 6.50 20.31
C VAL A 52 5.57 7.03 21.53
N ALA A 53 4.75 8.07 21.37
CA ALA A 53 3.91 8.60 22.45
C ALA A 53 2.86 7.56 22.91
N SER A 54 2.20 6.90 21.96
CA SER A 54 1.18 5.88 22.22
C SER A 54 1.76 4.63 22.89
N ALA A 55 2.91 4.14 22.43
CA ALA A 55 3.57 2.97 23.03
C ALA A 55 3.99 3.20 24.50
N ARG A 56 4.38 4.44 24.82
CA ARG A 56 4.76 4.83 26.18
C ARG A 56 3.56 5.00 27.12
N GLN A 57 2.40 5.37 26.59
CA GLN A 57 1.16 5.46 27.38
C GLN A 57 0.60 4.08 27.72
N ASP A 58 0.70 3.12 26.80
CA ASP A 58 0.19 1.74 26.96
C ASP A 58 0.92 0.96 28.09
N SER A 59 2.12 1.40 28.47
CA SER A 59 2.90 0.79 29.56
C SER A 59 2.39 1.12 30.98
N THR A 60 1.37 1.98 31.12
CA THR A 60 0.91 2.49 32.43
C THR A 60 -0.47 2.00 32.88
N ASP A 61 -1.27 1.37 32.02
CA ASP A 61 -2.62 0.90 32.37
C ASP A 61 -2.83 -0.57 32.01
N GLY A 62 -2.74 -1.43 33.04
CA GLY A 62 -3.12 -2.84 32.95
C GLY A 62 -4.63 -3.05 32.73
N PRO A 63 -5.04 -4.25 32.30
CA PRO A 63 -6.21 -4.43 31.43
C PRO A 63 -7.52 -4.47 32.23
N SER A 64 -8.48 -3.66 31.82
CA SER A 64 -9.90 -3.86 32.17
C SER A 64 -10.72 -3.98 30.90
N GLY A 65 -11.08 -5.22 30.58
CA GLY A 65 -12.10 -5.49 29.59
C GLY A 65 -13.45 -4.91 30.03
N ALA A 66 -14.05 -4.12 29.16
CA ALA A 66 -15.49 -3.89 29.12
C ALA A 66 -15.84 -3.54 27.68
N GLY A 67 -16.77 -4.30 27.11
CA GLY A 67 -17.34 -4.00 25.81
C GLY A 67 -17.87 -2.57 25.81
N GLY A 68 -17.33 -1.78 24.89
CA GLY A 68 -17.80 -0.46 24.55
C GLY A 68 -18.06 -0.47 23.07
N ASP A 69 -19.33 -0.68 22.74
CA ASP A 69 -19.99 -0.12 21.56
C ASP A 69 -19.33 1.22 21.19
N ARG A 70 -18.56 1.19 20.10
CA ARG A 70 -18.10 2.41 19.44
C ARG A 70 -18.52 2.26 17.99
N SER A 71 -19.73 2.74 17.73
CA SER A 71 -19.96 3.62 16.58
C SER A 71 -18.84 4.67 16.58
N ARG A 72 -17.68 4.28 16.04
CA ARG A 72 -16.68 5.21 15.56
C ARG A 72 -17.29 5.71 14.27
N SER A 73 -17.85 6.90 14.36
CA SER A 73 -18.32 7.71 13.26
C SER A 73 -17.44 7.44 12.06
N GLU A 74 -18.05 6.78 11.09
CA GLU A 74 -17.56 6.58 9.75
C GLU A 74 -17.35 7.99 9.19
N GLU A 75 -16.15 8.52 9.39
CA GLU A 75 -15.64 9.52 8.45
C GLU A 75 -15.32 8.73 7.20
N GLU A 76 -16.32 8.69 6.33
CA GLU A 76 -16.30 8.19 4.98
C GLU A 76 -15.15 8.84 4.19
N ASP A 77 -13.93 8.31 4.34
CA ASP A 77 -13.01 8.24 3.22
C ASP A 77 -13.40 7.00 2.42
N THR A 78 -14.36 7.16 1.53
CA THR A 78 -14.78 6.13 0.58
C THR A 78 -13.69 5.91 -0.47
N SER A 79 -12.54 5.42 -0.03
CA SER A 79 -11.49 4.90 -0.88
C SER A 79 -11.34 3.42 -0.60
N ALA A 80 -12.46 2.66 -0.66
CA ALA A 80 -12.57 1.21 -0.51
C ALA A 80 -11.21 0.53 -0.30
N GLU A 81 -10.92 0.14 0.95
CA GLU A 81 -9.69 -0.58 1.28
C GLU A 81 -9.68 -1.89 0.47
N VAL A 82 -8.95 -1.89 -0.64
CA VAL A 82 -8.94 -3.01 -1.62
C VAL A 82 -8.24 -4.26 -1.09
N GLY A 83 -7.66 -4.20 0.11
CA GLY A 83 -7.05 -5.34 0.79
C GLY A 83 -5.94 -6.03 -0.02
N ALA A 84 -5.58 -7.24 0.42
CA ALA A 84 -4.52 -8.03 -0.20
C ALA A 84 -4.95 -8.86 -1.42
N GLY A 85 -6.25 -8.83 -1.75
CA GLY A 85 -6.84 -9.74 -2.72
C GLY A 85 -6.91 -11.21 -2.23
N PRO A 86 -7.43 -12.12 -3.07
CA PRO A 86 -7.71 -13.51 -2.67
C PRO A 86 -6.46 -14.35 -2.39
N ASP A 87 -5.30 -13.96 -2.93
CA ASP A 87 -4.03 -14.70 -2.78
C ASP A 87 -3.12 -14.14 -1.68
N GLY A 88 -3.54 -13.05 -1.01
CA GLY A 88 -2.75 -12.39 0.02
C GLY A 88 -1.45 -11.79 -0.51
N GLY A 89 -1.48 -11.25 -1.74
CA GLY A 89 -0.31 -10.66 -2.40
C GLY A 89 0.70 -11.63 -3.01
N ARG A 90 0.59 -12.93 -2.75
CA ARG A 90 1.54 -13.94 -3.25
C ARG A 90 1.44 -14.12 -4.76
N ILE A 91 2.58 -14.33 -5.42
CA ILE A 91 2.63 -14.57 -6.86
C ILE A 91 1.96 -15.90 -7.19
N ARG A 92 1.11 -15.88 -8.21
CA ARG A 92 0.45 -17.07 -8.75
C ARG A 92 1.44 -17.79 -9.66
N THR A 93 1.71 -19.07 -9.37
CA THR A 93 2.62 -19.91 -10.16
C THR A 93 1.89 -21.09 -10.78
N GLY A 94 2.28 -21.47 -11.99
CA GLY A 94 1.74 -22.59 -12.78
C GLY A 94 2.82 -23.24 -13.66
N SER A 95 2.43 -24.26 -14.42
CA SER A 95 3.35 -25.03 -15.28
C SER A 95 4.06 -24.19 -16.33
N GLU A 96 3.48 -23.04 -16.70
CA GLU A 96 3.97 -22.14 -17.75
C GLU A 96 4.51 -20.82 -17.18
N THR A 97 4.81 -20.76 -15.87
CA THR A 97 5.36 -19.55 -15.23
C THR A 97 6.60 -19.04 -15.96
N SER A 98 6.56 -17.79 -16.42
CA SER A 98 7.69 -17.24 -17.18
C SER A 98 8.96 -17.13 -16.35
N LYS A 99 10.10 -17.15 -17.03
CA LYS A 99 11.41 -16.93 -16.39
C LYS A 99 11.52 -15.55 -15.76
N SER A 100 10.78 -14.55 -16.26
CA SER A 100 10.67 -13.19 -15.71
C SER A 100 10.16 -13.19 -14.27
N LEU A 101 9.16 -14.00 -13.95
CA LEU A 101 8.64 -14.14 -12.58
C LEU A 101 9.69 -14.74 -11.63
N LYS A 102 10.53 -15.67 -12.10
CA LYS A 102 11.58 -16.29 -11.27
C LYS A 102 12.67 -15.33 -10.79
N TYR A 103 12.87 -14.22 -11.49
CA TYR A 103 13.88 -13.21 -11.15
C TYR A 103 13.26 -11.92 -10.60
N SER A 104 11.94 -11.86 -10.46
CA SER A 104 11.24 -10.75 -9.84
C SER A 104 11.15 -10.99 -8.34
N GLN A 105 11.31 -9.92 -7.55
CA GLN A 105 11.06 -9.99 -6.11
C GLN A 105 9.55 -9.99 -5.88
N GLU A 106 9.08 -10.93 -5.05
CA GLU A 106 7.70 -10.95 -4.59
C GLU A 106 7.47 -9.83 -3.57
N ILE A 107 6.36 -9.10 -3.73
CA ILE A 107 5.90 -8.05 -2.82
C ILE A 107 4.49 -8.42 -2.37
N THR A 108 4.32 -8.65 -1.08
CA THR A 108 3.08 -9.10 -0.42
C THR A 108 2.50 -8.07 0.54
N SER A 109 3.19 -6.96 0.82
CA SER A 109 2.69 -5.83 1.61
C SER A 109 3.11 -4.51 0.97
N PRO A 110 2.33 -3.42 1.12
CA PRO A 110 2.77 -2.07 0.74
C PRO A 110 4.03 -1.60 1.47
N ASP A 111 4.35 -2.18 2.64
CA ASP A 111 5.54 -1.82 3.44
C ASP A 111 6.84 -2.48 2.95
N GLU A 112 6.78 -3.35 1.94
CA GLU A 112 7.96 -4.06 1.44
C GLU A 112 8.70 -3.26 0.36
N ASP A 113 9.95 -2.91 0.66
CA ASP A 113 10.82 -2.20 -0.27
C ASP A 113 11.52 -3.13 -1.29
N PRO A 114 11.85 -2.62 -2.50
CA PRO A 114 12.70 -3.33 -3.43
C PRO A 114 14.10 -3.59 -2.84
N GLU A 115 14.61 -4.80 -3.00
CA GLU A 115 15.97 -5.21 -2.58
C GLU A 115 17.07 -4.31 -3.17
N ARG A 116 16.81 -3.72 -4.35
CA ARG A 116 17.69 -2.78 -5.03
C ARG A 116 16.93 -1.91 -6.04
N GLU A 117 17.50 -0.77 -6.35
CA GLU A 117 17.00 0.13 -7.39
C GLU A 117 16.93 -0.57 -8.76
N GLY A 118 15.83 -0.35 -9.49
CA GLY A 118 15.60 -0.96 -10.80
C GLY A 118 15.31 -2.47 -10.78
N ARG A 119 15.13 -3.09 -9.61
CA ARG A 119 14.63 -4.47 -9.49
C ARG A 119 13.22 -4.57 -10.08
N SER A 120 12.97 -5.67 -10.80
CA SER A 120 11.62 -6.06 -11.18
C SER A 120 10.91 -6.67 -9.98
N LEU A 121 9.70 -6.21 -9.71
CA LEU A 121 8.85 -6.62 -8.61
C LEU A 121 7.63 -7.36 -9.18
N ALA A 122 7.07 -8.27 -8.40
CA ALA A 122 5.86 -9.01 -8.75
C ALA A 122 4.93 -9.08 -7.55
N THR A 123 3.64 -8.83 -7.76
CA THR A 123 2.63 -8.87 -6.71
C THR A 123 1.27 -9.28 -7.25
N THR A 124 0.40 -9.77 -6.38
CA THR A 124 -1.04 -9.86 -6.60
C THR A 124 -1.83 -8.99 -5.61
N HIS A 125 -1.13 -8.21 -4.79
CA HIS A 125 -1.72 -7.45 -3.69
C HIS A 125 -2.41 -6.21 -4.24
N HIS A 126 -3.72 -6.12 -4.04
CA HIS A 126 -4.51 -5.04 -4.62
C HIS A 126 -4.08 -3.68 -4.12
N GLU A 127 -3.80 -3.55 -2.82
CA GLU A 127 -3.31 -2.29 -2.26
C GLU A 127 -1.96 -1.83 -2.83
N VAL A 128 -0.99 -2.75 -2.99
CA VAL A 128 0.31 -2.44 -3.60
C VAL A 128 0.10 -1.93 -5.03
N ILE A 129 -0.75 -2.58 -5.81
CA ILE A 129 -1.07 -2.18 -7.20
C ILE A 129 -1.76 -0.82 -7.21
N LYS A 130 -2.71 -0.58 -6.31
CA LYS A 130 -3.44 0.67 -6.18
C LYS A 130 -2.51 1.83 -5.84
N GLN A 131 -1.73 1.69 -4.77
CA GLN A 131 -0.75 2.71 -4.36
C GLN A 131 0.29 2.97 -5.47
N TRP A 132 0.77 1.91 -6.13
CA TRP A 132 1.72 2.04 -7.24
C TRP A 132 1.13 2.89 -8.38
N ALA A 133 -0.12 2.65 -8.76
CA ALA A 133 -0.81 3.40 -9.81
C ALA A 133 -1.10 4.85 -9.37
N GLU A 134 -1.65 5.05 -8.18
CA GLU A 134 -2.00 6.38 -7.65
C GLU A 134 -0.78 7.29 -7.48
N SER A 135 0.36 6.75 -7.01
CA SER A 135 1.63 7.49 -6.96
C SER A 135 2.14 7.95 -8.34
N ARG A 136 1.58 7.40 -9.41
CA ARG A 136 1.89 7.71 -10.82
C ARG A 136 0.77 8.51 -11.50
N ASP A 137 -0.21 8.98 -10.73
CA ASP A 137 -1.45 9.59 -11.22
C ASP A 137 -2.18 8.69 -12.24
N ALA A 138 -2.04 7.38 -12.08
CA ALA A 138 -2.54 6.40 -13.01
C ALA A 138 -3.92 5.88 -12.57
N ARG A 139 -4.85 5.78 -13.51
CA ARG A 139 -6.24 5.33 -13.27
C ARG A 139 -6.49 3.96 -13.90
N PRO A 140 -7.21 3.04 -13.22
CA PRO A 140 -7.56 1.75 -13.81
C PRO A 140 -8.38 1.94 -15.09
N ALA A 141 -7.95 1.28 -16.16
CA ALA A 141 -8.55 1.41 -17.47
C ALA A 141 -8.60 0.08 -18.20
N THR A 142 -9.43 0.01 -19.23
CA THR A 142 -9.43 -1.08 -20.20
C THR A 142 -9.35 -0.54 -21.63
N VAL A 143 -8.81 -1.33 -22.54
CA VAL A 143 -8.72 -0.95 -23.96
C VAL A 143 -10.06 -1.22 -24.64
N ASP A 144 -10.64 -0.17 -25.22
CA ASP A 144 -11.89 -0.27 -25.97
C ASP A 144 -11.78 -1.24 -27.15
N GLY A 145 -12.81 -2.06 -27.37
CA GLY A 145 -12.85 -3.04 -28.45
C GLY A 145 -12.01 -4.31 -28.22
N THR A 146 -11.40 -4.50 -27.04
CA THR A 146 -10.73 -5.76 -26.67
C THR A 146 -11.55 -6.63 -25.72
N GLU A 147 -12.79 -6.24 -25.46
CA GLU A 147 -13.73 -6.94 -24.59
C GLU A 147 -14.14 -8.29 -25.19
N HIS A 148 -14.39 -9.27 -24.32
CA HIS A 148 -14.87 -10.58 -24.72
C HIS A 148 -16.07 -11.00 -23.87
N GLY A 149 -17.25 -11.00 -24.49
CA GLY A 149 -18.50 -11.20 -23.78
C GLY A 149 -18.71 -10.12 -22.72
N ASP A 150 -19.06 -10.53 -21.50
CA ASP A 150 -19.33 -9.65 -20.37
C ASP A 150 -18.08 -9.26 -19.55
N HIS A 151 -16.87 -9.56 -20.05
CA HIS A 151 -15.62 -9.32 -19.34
C HIS A 151 -14.84 -8.15 -19.93
N LEU A 152 -14.18 -7.37 -19.06
CA LEU A 152 -13.27 -6.30 -19.47
C LEU A 152 -12.23 -6.83 -20.46
N GLY A 153 -11.79 -5.99 -21.39
CA GLY A 153 -10.78 -6.37 -22.36
C GLY A 153 -9.37 -6.48 -21.76
N VAL A 154 -8.39 -5.91 -22.46
CA VAL A 154 -7.03 -5.78 -21.93
C VAL A 154 -7.05 -4.78 -20.78
N LEU A 155 -6.59 -5.21 -19.60
CA LEU A 155 -6.42 -4.34 -18.44
C LEU A 155 -5.21 -3.44 -18.61
N ARG A 156 -5.38 -2.15 -18.34
CA ARG A 156 -4.36 -1.10 -18.43
C ARG A 156 -4.48 -0.12 -17.27
N PHE A 157 -3.51 0.78 -17.21
CA PHE A 157 -3.59 2.02 -16.45
C PHE A 157 -3.48 3.19 -17.42
N ASP A 158 -4.32 4.19 -17.24
CA ASP A 158 -4.22 5.47 -17.94
C ASP A 158 -3.40 6.43 -17.07
N PHE A 159 -2.28 6.93 -17.61
CA PHE A 159 -1.39 7.87 -16.93
C PHE A 159 -1.71 9.34 -17.29
N ASN A 160 -2.99 9.62 -17.57
CA ASN A 160 -3.50 10.87 -18.17
C ASN A 160 -2.80 11.22 -19.49
N GLU A 161 -2.47 10.20 -20.29
CA GLU A 161 -2.00 10.42 -21.65
C GLU A 161 -3.23 10.58 -22.55
N ASP A 162 -3.24 11.55 -23.47
CA ASP A 162 -4.32 11.72 -24.47
C ASP A 162 -4.43 10.48 -25.37
N THR A 163 -5.11 9.44 -24.88
CA THR A 163 -5.32 8.16 -25.56
C THR A 163 -6.81 7.90 -25.68
N ASP A 164 -7.37 8.11 -26.88
CA ASP A 164 -8.79 7.92 -27.19
C ASP A 164 -9.28 6.45 -27.11
N LYS A 165 -8.41 5.51 -26.73
CA LYS A 165 -8.68 4.06 -26.72
C LYS A 165 -8.84 3.47 -25.32
N LEU A 166 -8.64 4.27 -24.27
CA LEU A 166 -8.75 3.82 -22.90
C LEU A 166 -10.09 4.25 -22.31
N ARG A 167 -10.80 3.28 -21.72
CA ARG A 167 -12.00 3.53 -20.94
C ARG A 167 -11.66 3.30 -19.47
N HIS A 168 -11.87 4.34 -18.65
CA HIS A 168 -11.72 4.21 -17.20
C HIS A 168 -12.76 3.25 -16.64
N VAL A 169 -12.33 2.43 -15.70
CA VAL A 169 -13.16 1.47 -14.96
C VAL A 169 -12.95 1.66 -13.47
N SER A 170 -13.81 1.12 -12.63
CA SER A 170 -13.55 1.14 -11.19
C SER A 170 -12.41 0.21 -10.79
N TRP A 171 -11.78 0.49 -9.65
CA TRP A 171 -10.79 -0.42 -9.04
C TRP A 171 -11.39 -1.81 -8.80
N GLU A 172 -12.64 -1.88 -8.32
CA GLU A 172 -13.34 -3.15 -8.08
C GLU A 172 -13.46 -3.99 -9.37
N GLU A 173 -13.92 -3.39 -10.47
CA GLU A 173 -14.07 -4.10 -11.75
C GLU A 173 -12.73 -4.54 -12.33
N TRP A 174 -11.70 -3.70 -12.17
CA TRP A 174 -10.34 -4.00 -12.59
C TRP A 174 -9.78 -5.20 -11.81
N PHE A 175 -9.86 -5.16 -10.48
CA PHE A 175 -9.36 -6.23 -9.61
C PHE A 175 -10.15 -7.52 -9.77
N ARG A 176 -11.48 -7.45 -9.93
CA ARG A 176 -12.31 -8.61 -10.26
C ARG A 176 -11.79 -9.33 -11.49
N THR A 177 -11.51 -8.60 -12.57
CA THR A 177 -10.96 -9.18 -13.80
C THR A 177 -9.54 -9.70 -13.61
N PHE A 178 -8.71 -8.97 -12.85
CA PHE A 178 -7.34 -9.36 -12.54
C PHE A 178 -7.27 -10.69 -11.78
N ASP A 179 -8.16 -10.88 -10.81
CA ASP A 179 -8.24 -12.09 -9.99
C ASP A 179 -8.85 -13.27 -10.74
N GLU A 180 -9.96 -13.05 -11.45
CA GLU A 180 -10.63 -14.09 -12.24
C GLU A 180 -9.67 -14.71 -13.28
N ARG A 181 -8.81 -13.88 -13.87
CA ARG A 181 -7.80 -14.30 -14.85
C ARG A 181 -6.49 -14.79 -14.23
N ARG A 182 -6.42 -14.85 -12.89
CA ARG A 182 -5.25 -15.29 -12.12
C ARG A 182 -3.97 -14.56 -12.54
N LEU A 183 -4.06 -13.26 -12.80
CA LEU A 183 -2.92 -12.46 -13.28
C LEU A 183 -1.91 -12.16 -12.17
N ASN A 184 -0.66 -11.97 -12.55
CA ASN A 184 0.40 -11.41 -11.74
C ASN A 184 0.73 -10.01 -12.24
N PHE A 185 0.87 -9.06 -11.32
CA PHE A 185 1.31 -7.71 -11.64
C PHE A 185 2.82 -7.63 -11.50
N ILE A 186 3.52 -7.54 -12.64
CA ILE A 186 4.99 -7.39 -12.68
C ILE A 186 5.29 -5.95 -13.01
N TYR A 187 6.08 -5.28 -12.17
CA TYR A 187 6.35 -3.85 -12.32
C TYR A 187 7.77 -3.49 -11.94
N GLN A 188 8.11 -2.23 -12.17
CA GLN A 188 9.36 -1.65 -11.72
C GLN A 188 9.06 -0.31 -11.05
N GLU A 189 9.67 -0.08 -9.89
CA GLU A 189 9.54 1.19 -9.16
C GLU A 189 10.24 2.34 -9.90
N GLN A 190 11.51 2.14 -10.22
CA GLN A 190 12.40 3.15 -10.78
C GLN A 190 13.19 2.61 -11.98
N ARG A 191 13.48 3.49 -12.94
CA ARG A 191 14.39 3.21 -14.06
C ARG A 191 15.84 3.27 -13.58
N LYS A 192 16.79 2.82 -14.42
CA LYS A 192 18.24 2.86 -14.11
C LYS A 192 18.78 4.26 -13.81
N ASP A 193 18.07 5.27 -14.29
CA ASP A 193 18.34 6.70 -14.13
C ASP A 193 17.68 7.31 -12.88
N GLY A 194 17.11 6.48 -11.99
CA GLY A 194 16.50 6.90 -10.71
C GLY A 194 15.12 7.55 -10.85
N LYS A 195 14.60 7.67 -12.07
CA LYS A 195 13.27 8.21 -12.35
C LYS A 195 12.19 7.15 -12.10
N GLN A 196 11.02 7.60 -11.65
CA GLN A 196 9.82 6.76 -11.54
C GLN A 196 9.53 6.04 -12.87
N SER A 197 9.25 4.74 -12.79
CA SER A 197 8.93 3.90 -13.94
C SER A 197 7.43 3.64 -14.03
N ASN A 198 6.85 3.83 -15.21
CA ASN A 198 5.46 3.43 -15.52
C ASN A 198 5.40 2.02 -16.13
N PHE A 199 6.50 1.27 -16.04
CA PHE A 199 6.57 -0.07 -16.62
C PHE A 199 5.81 -1.06 -15.74
N PHE A 200 4.82 -1.71 -16.36
CA PHE A 200 4.16 -2.87 -15.81
C PHE A 200 3.78 -3.86 -16.91
N ILE A 201 3.65 -5.13 -16.53
CA ILE A 201 3.15 -6.23 -17.35
C ILE A 201 2.18 -7.04 -16.49
N LEU A 202 1.11 -7.50 -17.12
CA LEU A 202 0.19 -8.47 -16.52
C LEU A 202 0.47 -9.85 -17.14
N GLU A 203 0.84 -10.81 -16.32
CA GLU A 203 1.19 -12.16 -16.76
C GLU A 203 0.26 -13.18 -16.10
N SER A 204 -0.32 -14.11 -16.87
CA SER A 204 -1.05 -15.25 -16.30
C SER A 204 -0.09 -16.45 -16.22
N PRO A 205 -0.05 -17.18 -15.09
CA PRO A 205 0.79 -18.37 -14.95
C PRO A 205 0.32 -19.57 -15.76
N ASP A 206 -0.90 -19.49 -16.29
CA ASP A 206 -1.60 -20.53 -17.04
C ASP A 206 -1.73 -20.15 -18.55
N ARG A 207 -0.98 -19.15 -19.01
CA ARG A 207 -1.03 -18.68 -20.40
C ARG A 207 0.03 -19.36 -21.25
N GLU A 208 -0.42 -20.18 -22.19
CA GLU A 208 0.34 -20.53 -23.39
C GLU A 208 0.67 -19.23 -24.16
N ASP A 209 1.95 -18.95 -24.38
CA ASP A 209 2.42 -17.93 -25.35
C ASP A 209 1.73 -18.23 -26.70
N ALA A 210 0.80 -17.36 -27.12
CA ALA A 210 0.10 -17.44 -28.40
C ALA A 210 0.74 -16.52 -29.43
#